data_AF-A0A977MHG9-F1
#
_entry.id   AF-A0A977MHG9-F1
#
_cell.length_a   1.000
_cell.length_b   1.000
_cell.length_c   1.000
_cell.angle_alpha   90.00
_cell.angle_beta   90.00
_cell.angle_gamma   90.00
#
_symmetry.space_group_name_H-M   'P 1'
#
loop_
_entity.id
_entity.type
_entity.pdbx_description
1 polymer ?
#
loop_
_entity_poly.entity_id
_entity_poly.type
_entity_poly.pdbx_seq_one_letter_code
_entity_poly.pdbx_strand_id
1 'polypeptide(L)' 'KAYGAGLLSSFGELKYCLTEKPELREFEPEVTGQQKYPITEYQPIYYVANSFENAKEKM' A
#
# COMPACT_ATOMS: atom_id res chain seq x y z
N LYS A 1 8.68 2.28 4.54
CA LYS A 1 8.13 1.97 5.89
C LYS A 1 6.63 1.73 5.74
N ALA A 2 6.05 0.81 6.52
CA ALA A 2 4.61 0.54 6.46
C ALA A 2 3.84 1.44 7.44
N TYR A 3 2.73 2.01 6.98
CA TYR A 3 1.85 2.88 7.77
C TYR A 3 0.37 2.45 7.74
N GLY A 4 0.01 1.50 6.88
CA GLY A 4 -1.36 1.01 6.79
C GLY A 4 -1.72 0.12 7.99
N ALA A 5 -2.89 0.35 8.58
CA ALA A 5 -3.34 -0.40 9.75
C ALA A 5 -3.39 -1.92 9.51
N GLY A 6 -3.81 -2.36 8.31
CA GLY A 6 -3.84 -3.79 7.94
C GLY A 6 -2.46 -4.43 7.87
N LEU A 7 -1.44 -3.67 7.44
CA LEU A 7 -0.05 -4.14 7.45
C LEU A 7 0.49 -4.24 8.87
N LEU A 8 0.22 -3.22 9.70
CA LEU A 8 0.72 -3.15 11.06
C LEU A 8 0.08 -4.20 11.99
N SER A 9 -1.14 -4.65 11.69
CA SER A 9 -1.82 -5.71 12.44
C SER A 9 -1.55 -7.12 11.90
N SER A 10 -0.94 -7.26 10.72
CA SER A 10 -0.63 -8.54 10.08
C SER A 10 0.87 -8.78 10.02
N PHE A 11 1.39 -9.62 10.92
CA PHE A 11 2.83 -9.90 10.99
C PHE A 11 3.41 -10.50 9.69
N GLY A 12 2.64 -11.35 9.00
CA GLY A 12 3.05 -11.95 7.73
C GLY A 12 3.09 -10.92 6.60
N GLU A 13 2.05 -10.09 6.51
CA GLU A 13 1.93 -9.09 5.46
C GLU A 13 2.93 -7.93 5.64
N LEU A 14 3.22 -7.54 6.89
CA LEU A 14 4.26 -6.57 7.20
C LEU A 14 5.65 -6.99 6.70
N LYS A 15 5.97 -8.28 6.81
CA LYS A 15 7.23 -8.81 6.25
C LYS A 15 7.15 -8.86 4.73
N TYR A 16 6.04 -9.33 4.18
CA TYR A 16 5.82 -9.45 2.75
C TYR A 16 5.92 -8.10 2.02
N CYS A 17 5.31 -7.04 2.56
CA CYS A 17 5.30 -5.70 1.95
C CYS A 17 6.67 -5.01 1.93
N LEU A 18 7.64 -5.52 2.71
CA LEU A 18 9.03 -5.05 2.74
C LEU A 18 9.97 -5.89 1.87
N THR A 19 9.44 -6.91 1.19
CA THR A 19 10.20 -7.70 0.19
C THR A 19 10.05 -7.11 -1.21
N GLU A 20 10.77 -7.66 -2.18
CA GLU A 20 10.67 -7.31 -3.60
C GLU A 20 9.55 -8.08 -4.34
N LYS A 21 8.72 -8.83 -3.61
CA LYS A 21 7.61 -9.62 -4.21
C LYS A 21 6.45 -8.75 -4.69
N PRO A 22 5.92 -7.80 -3.90
CA PRO A 22 4.85 -6.94 -4.38
C PRO A 22 5.40 -5.78 -5.21
N GLU A 23 4.55 -5.27 -6.09
CA GLU A 23 4.86 -4.07 -6.86
C GLU A 23 4.59 -2.82 -6.03
N LEU A 24 5.57 -1.92 -5.97
CA LEU A 24 5.44 -0.63 -5.30
C LEU A 24 5.20 0.46 -6.34
N ARG A 25 4.06 1.16 -6.23
CA ARG A 25 3.69 2.28 -7.10
C ARG A 25 3.59 3.57 -6.30
N GLU A 26 3.67 4.71 -6.97
CA GLU A 26 3.39 6.00 -6.32
C GLU A 26 1.91 6.15 -6.00
N PHE A 27 1.60 6.72 -4.84
CA PHE A 27 0.22 7.02 -4.46
C PHE A 27 -0.39 8.08 -5.38
N GLU A 28 -1.30 7.63 -6.24
CA GLU A 28 -2.12 8.42 -7.15
C GLU A 28 -3.59 8.09 -6.89
N PRO A 29 -4.42 9.04 -6.40
CA PRO A 29 -5.77 8.75 -5.95
C PRO A 29 -6.69 8.27 -7.08
N GLU A 30 -6.53 8.83 -8.27
CA GLU A 30 -7.30 8.47 -9.47
C GLU A 30 -7.14 7.00 -9.85
N VAL A 31 -5.92 6.46 -9.68
CA VAL A 31 -5.60 5.06 -9.97
C VAL A 31 -5.89 4.18 -8.76
N THR A 32 -5.49 4.62 -7.57
CA THR A 32 -5.60 3.84 -6.32
C THR A 32 -7.06 3.53 -5.99
N GLY A 33 -7.98 4.48 -6.23
CA GLY A 33 -9.42 4.26 -5.99
C GLY A 33 -10.08 3.26 -6.95
N GLN A 34 -9.49 3.04 -8.12
CA GLN A 34 -10.00 2.10 -9.13
C GLN A 34 -9.29 0.74 -9.09
N GLN A 35 -8.17 0.63 -8.37
CA GLN A 35 -7.37 -0.57 -8.29
C GLN A 35 -8.13 -1.70 -7.58
N LYS A 36 -8.32 -2.81 -8.28
CA LYS A 36 -8.89 -4.03 -7.68
C LYS A 36 -7.84 -4.69 -6.77
N TYR A 37 -8.30 -5.24 -5.66
CA TYR A 37 -7.46 -5.89 -4.66
C TYR A 37 -8.06 -7.23 -4.18
N PRO A 38 -7.23 -8.27 -3.94
CA PRO A 38 -7.69 -9.49 -3.30
C PRO A 38 -7.93 -9.25 -1.81
N ILE A 39 -9.00 -9.84 -1.23
CA ILE A 39 -9.31 -9.71 0.21
C ILE A 39 -8.78 -10.88 1.06
N THR A 40 -8.48 -12.02 0.44
CA THR A 40 -8.07 -13.27 1.12
C THR A 40 -6.58 -13.55 1.01
N GLU A 41 -5.82 -12.75 0.26
CA GLU A 41 -4.41 -12.97 -0.06
C GLU A 41 -3.62 -11.68 0.16
N TYR A 42 -2.29 -11.80 0.20
CA TYR A 42 -1.42 -10.62 0.35
C TYR A 42 -1.54 -9.69 -0.86
N GLN A 43 -1.49 -8.39 -0.59
CA GLN A 43 -1.67 -7.40 -1.65
C GLN A 43 -0.53 -7.47 -2.67
N PRO A 44 -0.82 -7.67 -3.96
CA PRO A 44 0.22 -7.74 -4.99
C PRO A 44 0.81 -6.36 -5.31
N ILE A 45 0.09 -5.28 -4.98
CA ILE A 45 0.47 -3.89 -5.27
C ILE A 45 0.34 -3.09 -3.97
N TYR A 46 1.35 -2.30 -3.64
CA TYR A 46 1.29 -1.29 -2.58
C TYR A 46 1.57 0.09 -3.16
N TYR A 47 0.88 1.09 -2.61
CA TYR A 47 1.07 2.49 -2.97
C TYR A 47 1.91 3.19 -1.92
N VAL A 48 2.97 3.85 -2.38
CA VAL A 48 3.93 4.58 -1.57
C VAL A 48 3.59 6.06 -1.60
N ALA A 49 3.29 6.61 -0.44
CA ALA A 49 3.20 8.05 -0.25
C ALA A 49 4.56 8.60 0.21
N ASN A 50 5.03 9.66 -0.46
CA ASN A 50 6.27 10.34 -0.10
C ASN A 50 6.16 11.05 1.26
N SER A 51 4.99 11.62 1.57
CA SER A 51 4.66 12.15 2.90
C SER A 51 3.14 12.10 3.15
N PHE A 52 2.75 12.19 4.43
CA PHE A 52 1.33 12.30 4.80
C PHE A 52 0.70 13.60 4.29
N GLU A 53 1.46 14.68 4.24
CA GLU A 53 1.02 15.97 3.69
C GLU A 53 0.75 15.83 2.19
N ASN A 54 1.68 15.24 1.44
CA ASN A 54 1.53 15.02 0.01
C ASN A 54 0.36 14.09 -0.31
N ALA A 55 0.15 13.04 0.48
CA ALA A 55 -1.02 12.16 0.33
C ALA A 55 -2.33 12.90 0.58
N LYS A 56 -2.36 13.83 1.54
CA LYS A 56 -3.52 14.67 1.84
C LYS A 56 -3.78 15.72 0.77
N GLU A 57 -2.74 16.31 0.18
CA GLU A 57 -2.86 17.26 -0.92
C GLU A 57 -3.35 16.59 -2.22
N LYS A 58 -2.99 15.32 -2.43
CA LYS A 58 -3.43 14.55 -3.61
C LYS A 58 -4.87 14.03 -3.49
N MET A 59 -5.36 13.76 -2.27
CA MET A 59 -6.74 13.29 -2.01
C MET A 59 -7.80 14.34 -2.35
#